data_AF-A0A955MSC3-F1
#
_entry.id   AF-A0A955MSC3-F1
#
_cell.length_a   1.000
_cell.length_b   1.000
_cell.length_c   1.000
_cell.angle_alpha   90.00
_cell.angle_beta   90.00
_cell.angle_gamma   90.00
#
_symmetry.space_group_name_H-M   'P 1'
#
loop_
_entity.id
_entity.type
_entity.pdbx_description
1 polymer ?
#
loop_
_entity_poly.entity_id
_entity_poly.type
_entity_poly.pdbx_seq_one_letter_code
_entity_poly.pdbx_strand_id
1 'polypeptide(L)'
;MSDYLEKNLESLQKRFPVLAQRLAETESDGTVRIESASTGDPTAAYLLPNGGEKRLHSSRDPKREAHRWAESIALKQNETVALFGPGLGYPIEALGQVHGDKLGGMWIFEGSIQVFRAMLSLKDWTWLIDQPGVLFFVEVNETEFRELTQGHFQKVIIDGLQIAEYEPGTQPAPEWHRERGKKVSNLMVQWA
;
A
#
# COMPACT_ATOMS: atom_id res chain seq x y z
N MET A 1 0.47 9.72 -24.54
CA MET A 1 0.37 8.69 -23.48
C MET A 1 0.47 9.43 -22.18
N SER A 2 -0.52 9.30 -21.29
CA SER A 2 -0.42 9.92 -19.97
C SER A 2 0.71 9.23 -19.22
N ASP A 3 1.71 9.97 -18.76
CA ASP A 3 2.67 9.44 -17.79
C ASP A 3 1.96 9.41 -16.42
N TYR A 4 1.35 8.28 -16.08
CA TYR A 4 0.65 8.13 -14.79
C TYR A 4 1.58 8.40 -13.61
N LEU A 5 2.88 8.10 -13.76
CA LEU A 5 3.85 8.36 -12.71
C LEU A 5 3.97 9.86 -12.45
N GLU A 6 4.17 10.68 -13.49
CA GLU A 6 4.24 12.14 -13.37
C GLU A 6 2.99 12.69 -12.67
N LYS A 7 1.80 12.30 -13.15
CA LYS A 7 0.52 12.75 -12.56
C LYS A 7 0.39 12.37 -11.08
N ASN A 8 0.78 11.15 -10.72
CA ASN A 8 0.72 10.69 -9.33
C ASN A 8 1.77 11.39 -8.45
N LEU A 9 2.97 11.66 -8.99
CA LEU A 9 4.01 12.42 -8.29
C LEU A 9 3.56 13.85 -8.01
N GLU A 10 2.87 14.51 -8.94
CA GLU A 10 2.31 15.85 -8.72
C GLU A 10 1.29 15.88 -7.56
N SER A 11 0.44 14.85 -7.44
CA SER A 11 -0.51 14.72 -6.33
C SER A 11 0.22 14.39 -5.02
N LEU A 12 1.19 13.48 -5.05
CA LEU A 12 2.05 13.18 -3.89
C LEU A 12 2.83 14.42 -3.43
N GLN A 13 3.34 15.25 -4.34
CA GLN A 13 4.13 16.44 -3.98
C GLN A 13 3.33 17.42 -3.09
N LYS A 14 2.00 17.47 -3.25
CA LYS A 14 1.12 18.35 -2.48
C LYS A 14 0.92 17.87 -1.03
N ARG A 15 0.91 16.56 -0.79
CA ARG A 15 0.55 15.95 0.51
C ARG A 15 1.69 15.19 1.20
N PHE A 16 2.60 14.62 0.42
CA PHE A 16 3.71 13.77 0.84
C PHE A 16 5.01 14.19 0.12
N PRO A 17 5.46 15.45 0.27
CA PRO A 17 6.58 16.00 -0.51
C PRO A 17 7.89 15.18 -0.36
N VAL A 18 8.16 14.65 0.83
CA VAL A 18 9.34 13.80 1.07
C VAL A 18 9.26 12.48 0.31
N LEU A 19 8.08 11.84 0.27
CA LEU A 19 7.87 10.61 -0.50
C LEU A 19 7.93 10.88 -2.01
N ALA A 20 7.32 11.99 -2.47
CA ALA A 20 7.37 12.40 -3.86
C ALA A 20 8.80 12.62 -4.34
N GLN A 21 9.62 13.31 -3.54
CA GLN A 21 11.04 13.51 -3.85
C GLN A 21 11.81 12.19 -3.93
N ARG A 22 11.68 11.31 -2.92
CA ARG A 22 12.34 9.99 -2.94
C ARG A 22 11.95 9.19 -4.18
N LEU A 23 10.67 9.20 -4.55
CA LEU A 23 10.20 8.51 -5.74
C LEU A 23 10.74 9.13 -7.02
N ALA A 24 10.80 10.46 -7.12
CA ALA A 24 11.35 11.16 -8.30
C ALA A 24 12.84 10.86 -8.50
N GLU A 25 13.60 10.72 -7.42
CA GLU A 25 15.02 10.35 -7.41
C GLU A 25 15.26 8.83 -7.60
N THR A 26 14.22 8.01 -7.43
CA THR A 26 14.30 6.55 -7.62
C THR A 26 14.19 6.19 -9.09
N GLU A 27 15.25 5.66 -9.67
CA GLU A 27 15.20 5.00 -10.98
C GLU A 27 14.78 3.53 -10.84
N SER A 28 14.19 2.97 -11.89
CA SER A 28 13.91 1.52 -11.92
C SER A 28 15.23 0.77 -12.00
N ASP A 29 15.49 -0.09 -11.02
CA ASP A 29 16.70 -0.91 -10.93
C ASP A 29 16.50 -2.34 -11.47
N GLY A 30 15.33 -2.64 -12.04
CA GLY A 30 14.96 -3.97 -12.54
C GLY A 30 14.51 -4.95 -11.46
N THR A 31 14.45 -4.55 -10.19
CA THR A 31 13.97 -5.40 -9.08
C THR A 31 12.51 -5.79 -9.25
N VAL A 32 11.70 -4.91 -9.85
CA VAL A 32 10.29 -5.18 -10.17
C VAL A 32 10.14 -5.36 -11.67
N ARG A 33 9.76 -6.57 -12.08
CA ARG A 33 9.46 -6.91 -13.48
C ARG A 33 7.95 -6.99 -13.67
N ILE A 34 7.39 -6.06 -14.43
CA ILE A 34 5.97 -6.10 -14.80
C ILE A 34 5.75 -7.21 -15.82
N GLU A 35 4.75 -8.03 -15.55
CA GLU A 35 4.32 -9.16 -16.38
C GLU A 35 2.80 -9.06 -16.61
N SER A 36 2.26 -9.93 -17.48
CA SER A 36 0.82 -10.03 -17.68
C SER A 36 0.29 -11.32 -17.03
N ALA A 37 -0.79 -11.20 -16.26
CA ALA A 37 -1.57 -12.34 -15.83
C ALA A 37 -2.32 -12.98 -17.01
N SER A 38 -2.89 -14.16 -16.80
CA SER A 38 -3.69 -14.86 -17.84
C SER A 38 -4.93 -14.05 -18.27
N THR A 39 -5.44 -13.17 -17.41
CA THR A 39 -6.52 -12.22 -17.73
C THR A 39 -6.07 -11.02 -18.55
N GLY A 40 -4.76 -10.83 -18.75
CA GLY A 40 -4.17 -9.64 -19.37
C GLY A 40 -3.90 -8.49 -18.41
N ASP A 41 -4.37 -8.59 -17.16
CA ASP A 41 -4.07 -7.60 -16.12
C ASP A 41 -2.58 -7.62 -15.73
N PRO A 42 -1.97 -6.47 -15.38
CA PRO A 42 -0.59 -6.44 -14.91
C PRO A 42 -0.39 -7.28 -13.64
N THR A 43 0.65 -8.09 -13.61
CA THR A 43 1.22 -8.67 -12.39
C THR A 43 2.69 -8.31 -12.33
N ALA A 44 3.39 -8.73 -11.28
CA ALA A 44 4.82 -8.47 -11.18
C ALA A 44 5.57 -9.57 -10.44
N ALA A 45 6.80 -9.79 -10.90
CA ALA A 45 7.82 -10.51 -10.18
C ALA A 45 8.75 -9.52 -9.47
N TYR A 46 9.09 -9.82 -8.22
CA TYR A 46 10.07 -9.13 -7.41
C TYR A 46 11.33 -9.99 -7.30
N LEU A 47 12.46 -9.45 -7.74
CA LEU A 47 13.76 -10.12 -7.68
C LEU A 47 14.37 -9.92 -6.30
N LEU A 48 14.60 -11.01 -5.58
CA LEU A 48 15.25 -11.00 -4.28
C LEU A 48 16.77 -10.83 -4.44
N PRO A 49 17.47 -10.25 -3.44
CA PRO A 49 18.93 -10.13 -3.46
C PRO A 49 19.69 -11.45 -3.61
N ASN A 50 19.07 -12.57 -3.23
CA ASN A 50 19.64 -13.92 -3.37
C ASN A 50 19.44 -14.53 -4.77
N GLY A 51 18.90 -13.78 -5.73
CA GLY A 51 18.62 -14.23 -7.10
C GLY A 51 17.31 -15.02 -7.26
N GLY A 52 16.57 -15.27 -6.18
CA GLY A 52 15.23 -15.84 -6.25
C GLY A 52 14.20 -14.79 -6.67
N GLU A 53 13.01 -15.24 -7.06
CA GLU A 53 11.90 -14.34 -7.39
C GLU A 53 10.64 -14.66 -6.58
N LYS A 54 9.86 -13.62 -6.30
CA LYS A 54 8.55 -13.71 -5.65
C LYS A 54 7.51 -13.00 -6.50
N ARG A 55 6.30 -13.53 -6.54
CA ARG A 55 5.21 -12.89 -7.28
C ARG A 55 4.45 -11.98 -6.35
N LEU A 56 4.22 -10.74 -6.79
CA LEU A 56 3.46 -9.77 -6.02
C LEU A 56 1.95 -10.03 -6.10
N HIS A 57 1.50 -10.71 -7.16
CA HIS A 57 0.10 -11.10 -7.37
C HIS A 57 -0.01 -12.40 -8.19
N SER A 58 -1.18 -13.00 -8.17
CA SER A 58 -1.58 -14.13 -8.99
C SER A 58 -1.27 -13.89 -10.46
N SER A 59 -0.59 -14.86 -11.09
CA SER A 59 -0.36 -14.85 -12.55
C SER A 59 -1.58 -15.30 -13.35
N ARG A 60 -2.68 -15.69 -12.68
CA ARG A 60 -3.92 -16.10 -13.34
C ARG A 60 -4.89 -14.94 -13.39
N ASP A 61 -5.24 -14.41 -12.23
CA ASP A 61 -6.27 -13.38 -12.04
C ASP A 61 -5.99 -12.62 -10.74
N PRO A 62 -5.20 -11.52 -10.79
CA PRO A 62 -4.81 -10.77 -9.61
C PRO A 62 -5.98 -9.99 -8.98
N LYS A 63 -6.96 -9.57 -9.79
CA LYS A 63 -8.17 -8.90 -9.30
C LYS A 63 -9.01 -9.84 -8.45
N ARG A 64 -9.25 -11.07 -8.92
CA ARG A 64 -10.03 -12.06 -8.17
C ARG A 64 -9.33 -12.51 -6.90
N GLU A 65 -7.99 -12.63 -6.92
CA GLU A 65 -7.20 -12.89 -5.73
C GLU A 65 -7.41 -11.80 -4.66
N ALA A 66 -7.22 -10.53 -5.04
CA ALA A 66 -7.42 -9.40 -4.14
C ALA A 66 -8.87 -9.28 -3.66
N HIS A 67 -9.86 -9.55 -4.52
CA HIS A 67 -11.27 -9.51 -4.13
C HIS A 67 -11.59 -10.53 -3.04
N ARG A 68 -11.16 -11.80 -3.21
CA ARG A 68 -11.33 -12.84 -2.19
C ARG A 68 -10.64 -12.50 -0.87
N TRP A 69 -9.45 -11.91 -0.96
CA TRP A 69 -8.74 -11.43 0.22
C TRP A 69 -9.55 -10.33 0.93
N ALA A 70 -10.09 -9.36 0.20
CA ALA A 70 -10.90 -8.29 0.78
C ALA A 70 -12.20 -8.80 1.43
N GLU A 71 -12.86 -9.78 0.83
CA GLU A 71 -14.05 -10.46 1.41
C GLU A 71 -13.74 -11.16 2.75
N SER A 72 -12.50 -11.60 2.95
CA SER A 72 -12.08 -12.25 4.21
C SER A 72 -11.90 -11.29 5.38
N ILE A 73 -11.82 -9.98 5.10
CA ILE A 73 -11.61 -8.94 6.12
C ILE A 73 -12.96 -8.57 6.73
N ALA A 74 -13.05 -8.64 8.05
CA ALA A 74 -14.16 -8.06 8.80
C ALA A 74 -13.83 -6.59 9.12
N LEU A 75 -14.66 -5.67 8.63
CA LEU A 75 -14.50 -4.23 8.88
C LEU A 75 -15.76 -3.67 9.56
N LYS A 76 -15.57 -2.85 10.60
CA LYS A 76 -16.62 -2.10 11.27
C LYS A 76 -16.88 -0.76 10.56
N GLN A 77 -18.01 -0.14 10.87
CA GLN A 77 -18.35 1.17 10.32
C GLN A 77 -17.32 2.23 10.70
N ASN A 78 -16.85 2.99 9.70
CA ASN A 78 -15.85 4.06 9.80
C ASN A 78 -14.45 3.60 10.25
N GLU A 79 -14.17 2.29 10.27
CA GLU A 79 -12.89 1.76 10.72
C GLU A 79 -11.79 2.06 9.69
N THR A 80 -10.60 2.43 10.17
CA THR A 80 -9.42 2.65 9.31
C THR A 80 -8.75 1.30 9.02
N VAL A 81 -8.31 1.07 7.79
CA VAL A 81 -7.55 -0.14 7.45
C VAL A 81 -6.06 0.17 7.36
N ALA A 82 -5.23 -0.54 8.13
CA ALA A 82 -3.78 -0.59 7.94
C ALA A 82 -3.44 -1.74 6.99
N LEU A 83 -3.29 -1.42 5.70
CA LEU A 83 -3.00 -2.37 4.63
C LEU A 83 -1.49 -2.55 4.45
N PHE A 84 -0.99 -3.77 4.63
CA PHE A 84 0.40 -4.15 4.42
C PHE A 84 0.57 -4.91 3.11
N GLY A 85 1.51 -4.46 2.27
CA GLY A 85 1.86 -5.08 1.00
C GLY A 85 0.80 -4.87 -0.09
N PRO A 86 0.47 -3.62 -0.48
CA PRO A 86 -0.49 -3.36 -1.56
C PRO A 86 0.00 -3.87 -2.93
N GLY A 87 1.31 -4.04 -3.13
CA GLY A 87 1.87 -4.45 -4.42
C GLY A 87 1.52 -3.45 -5.52
N LEU A 88 0.81 -3.90 -6.56
CA LEU A 88 0.35 -3.08 -7.69
C LEU A 88 -1.01 -2.42 -7.44
N GLY A 89 -1.52 -2.52 -6.21
CA GLY A 89 -2.72 -1.81 -5.74
C GLY A 89 -4.04 -2.57 -5.90
N TYR A 90 -4.04 -3.83 -6.34
CA TYR A 90 -5.26 -4.64 -6.37
C TYR A 90 -5.97 -4.77 -4.99
N PRO A 91 -5.26 -4.95 -3.87
CA PRO A 91 -5.89 -4.96 -2.54
C PRO A 91 -6.60 -3.65 -2.19
N ILE A 92 -6.05 -2.51 -2.63
CA ILE A 92 -6.64 -1.18 -2.40
C ILE A 92 -8.00 -1.08 -3.13
N GLU A 93 -8.02 -1.44 -4.41
CA GLU A 93 -9.25 -1.43 -5.21
C GLU A 93 -10.29 -2.41 -4.67
N ALA A 94 -9.86 -3.61 -4.29
CA ALA A 94 -10.73 -4.63 -3.72
C ALA A 94 -11.36 -4.18 -2.39
N LEU A 95 -10.59 -3.54 -1.49
CA LEU A 95 -11.13 -2.96 -0.26
C LEU A 95 -12.19 -1.90 -0.54
N GLY A 96 -11.93 -1.00 -1.49
CA GLY A 96 -12.90 0.03 -1.89
C GLY A 96 -14.19 -0.55 -2.46
N GLN A 97 -14.10 -1.64 -3.21
CA GLN A 97 -15.27 -2.33 -3.78
C GLN A 97 -16.08 -3.11 -2.73
N VAL A 98 -15.42 -3.80 -1.80
CA VAL A 98 -16.08 -4.68 -0.83
C VAL A 98 -16.57 -3.92 0.41
N HIS A 99 -15.79 -2.93 0.87
CA HIS A 99 -16.02 -2.24 2.15
C HIS A 99 -16.10 -0.71 2.03
N GLY A 100 -16.31 -0.16 0.84
CA GLY A 100 -16.29 1.28 0.58
C GLY A 100 -17.24 2.11 1.46
N ASP A 101 -18.36 1.55 1.88
CA ASP A 101 -19.35 2.17 2.78
C ASP A 101 -18.92 2.20 4.25
N LYS A 102 -17.94 1.36 4.63
CA LYS A 102 -17.43 1.21 5.99
C LYS A 102 -16.05 1.82 6.20
N LEU A 103 -15.28 2.04 5.14
CA LEU A 103 -13.91 2.56 5.24
C LEU A 103 -13.89 4.00 5.79
N GLY A 104 -13.28 4.19 6.95
CA GLY A 104 -13.02 5.52 7.50
C GLY A 104 -11.71 6.15 7.06
N GLY A 105 -10.79 5.34 6.53
CA GLY A 105 -9.45 5.75 6.09
C GLY A 105 -8.59 4.55 5.71
N MET A 106 -7.40 4.80 5.16
CA MET A 106 -6.46 3.75 4.78
C MET A 106 -5.02 4.16 5.06
N TRP A 107 -4.30 3.31 5.79
CA TRP A 107 -2.88 3.45 6.05
C TRP A 107 -2.16 2.36 5.25
N ILE A 108 -1.42 2.76 4.22
CA ILE A 108 -0.86 1.84 3.22
C ILE A 108 0.64 1.68 3.49
N PHE A 109 1.07 0.46 3.80
CA PHE A 109 2.45 0.12 4.12
C PHE A 109 3.07 -0.70 3.00
N GLU A 110 4.13 -0.18 2.39
CA GLU A 110 4.90 -0.86 1.36
C GLU A 110 6.39 -0.81 1.71
N GLY A 111 6.99 -1.98 1.80
CA GLY A 111 8.39 -2.14 2.20
C GLY A 111 9.39 -1.96 1.06
N SER A 112 8.94 -1.70 -0.17
CA SER A 112 9.80 -1.44 -1.31
C SER A 112 9.38 -0.20 -2.10
N ILE A 113 10.28 0.79 -2.18
CA ILE A 113 10.08 1.99 -3.00
C ILE A 113 9.90 1.64 -4.49
N GLN A 114 10.56 0.59 -4.98
CA GLN A 114 10.43 0.11 -6.36
C GLN A 114 9.04 -0.46 -6.66
N VAL A 115 8.45 -1.21 -5.71
CA VAL A 115 7.09 -1.74 -5.84
C VAL A 115 6.08 -0.60 -5.86
N PHE A 116 6.22 0.36 -4.93
CA PHE A 116 5.34 1.51 -4.88
C PHE A 116 5.44 2.38 -6.14
N ARG A 117 6.65 2.64 -6.65
CA ARG A 117 6.86 3.35 -7.91
C ARG A 117 6.19 2.62 -9.07
N ALA A 118 6.36 1.30 -9.17
CA ALA A 118 5.70 0.49 -10.19
C ALA A 118 4.17 0.60 -10.13
N MET A 119 3.57 0.59 -8.94
CA MET A 119 2.13 0.82 -8.75
C MET A 119 1.69 2.17 -9.34
N LEU A 120 2.45 3.25 -9.06
CA LEU A 120 2.15 4.59 -9.55
C LEU A 120 2.33 4.74 -11.07
N SER A 121 3.20 3.95 -11.69
CA SER A 121 3.41 3.99 -13.13
C SER A 121 2.29 3.30 -13.93
N LEU A 122 1.50 2.42 -13.31
CA LEU A 122 0.52 1.60 -14.02
C LEU A 122 -0.85 2.26 -14.23
N LYS A 123 -1.25 3.19 -13.35
CA LYS A 123 -2.56 3.84 -13.42
C LYS A 123 -2.59 5.15 -12.64
N ASP A 124 -3.65 5.91 -12.84
CA ASP A 124 -3.96 7.10 -12.06
C ASP A 124 -4.45 6.73 -10.65
N TRP A 125 -3.72 7.21 -9.64
CA TRP A 125 -4.02 7.06 -8.23
C TRP A 125 -4.35 8.39 -7.55
N THR A 126 -4.46 9.50 -8.29
CA THR A 126 -4.76 10.82 -7.70
C THR A 126 -6.05 10.80 -6.87
N TRP A 127 -7.06 10.03 -7.29
CA TRP A 127 -8.30 9.84 -6.56
C TRP A 127 -8.11 9.26 -5.15
N LEU A 128 -7.05 8.48 -4.93
CA LEU A 128 -6.68 7.88 -3.66
C LEU A 128 -5.70 8.78 -2.91
N ILE A 129 -4.69 9.28 -3.62
CA ILE A 129 -3.62 10.12 -3.07
C ILE A 129 -4.16 11.44 -2.55
N ASP A 130 -5.26 11.98 -3.08
CA ASP A 130 -5.82 13.25 -2.62
C ASP A 130 -6.76 13.09 -1.40
N GLN A 131 -7.07 11.85 -0.97
CA GLN A 131 -8.01 11.61 0.14
C GLN A 131 -7.39 11.86 1.53
N PRO A 132 -7.90 12.81 2.34
CA PRO A 132 -7.30 13.16 3.64
C PRO A 132 -7.07 11.96 4.58
N GLY A 133 -7.98 10.98 4.57
CA GLY A 133 -7.89 9.76 5.40
C GLY A 133 -6.94 8.68 4.85
N VAL A 134 -6.26 8.92 3.73
CA VAL A 134 -5.26 8.01 3.17
C VAL A 134 -3.85 8.51 3.51
N LEU A 135 -3.03 7.61 4.06
CA LEU A 135 -1.63 7.80 4.37
C LEU A 135 -0.77 6.71 3.73
N PHE A 136 0.41 7.08 3.23
CA PHE A 136 1.38 6.15 2.66
C PHE A 136 2.62 6.05 3.53
N PHE A 137 3.01 4.83 3.86
CA PHE A 137 4.19 4.48 4.63
C PHE A 137 5.08 3.60 3.74
N VAL A 138 5.93 4.23 2.95
CA VAL A 138 6.85 3.55 2.02
C VAL A 138 8.26 3.66 2.56
N GLU A 139 8.84 2.54 2.99
CA GLU A 139 10.19 2.47 3.59
C GLU A 139 10.44 3.50 4.72
N VAL A 140 9.37 3.93 5.40
CA VAL A 140 9.46 5.01 6.40
C VAL A 140 10.33 4.62 7.59
N ASN A 141 11.02 5.61 8.15
CA ASN A 141 11.68 5.50 9.44
C ASN A 141 10.73 5.90 10.59
N GLU A 142 11.22 5.87 11.84
CA GLU A 142 10.39 6.21 13.02
C GLU A 142 9.93 7.66 13.07
N THR A 143 10.77 8.58 12.61
CA THR A 143 10.45 10.01 12.61
C THR A 143 9.36 10.29 11.59
N GLU A 144 9.54 9.81 10.36
CA GLU A 144 8.52 9.92 9.29
C GLU A 144 7.20 9.27 9.71
N PHE A 145 7.25 8.08 10.33
CA PHE A 145 6.04 7.43 10.83
C PHE A 145 5.29 8.30 11.84
N ARG A 146 5.99 8.91 12.81
CA ARG A 146 5.36 9.81 13.81
C ARG A 146 4.79 11.06 13.17
N GLU A 147 5.50 11.67 12.23
CA GLU A 147 5.03 12.87 11.52
C GLU A 147 3.79 12.60 10.69
N LEU A 148 3.77 11.52 9.92
CA LEU A 148 2.62 11.12 9.09
C LEU A 148 1.38 10.79 9.93
N THR A 149 1.58 10.15 11.07
CA THR A 149 0.47 9.75 11.97
C THR A 149 0.00 10.88 12.88
N GLN A 150 0.73 12.00 12.95
CA GLN A 150 0.34 13.16 13.73
C GLN A 150 -1.03 13.67 13.28
N GLY A 151 -1.96 13.85 14.22
CA GLY A 151 -3.34 14.30 13.96
C GLY A 151 -4.30 13.20 13.49
N HIS A 152 -3.82 12.00 13.14
CA HIS A 152 -4.67 10.89 12.68
C HIS A 152 -5.01 9.90 13.81
N PHE A 153 -4.22 9.86 14.88
CA PHE A 153 -4.42 8.93 15.99
C PHE A 153 -5.79 9.04 16.65
N GLN A 154 -6.30 10.25 16.88
CA GLN A 154 -7.59 10.42 17.55
C GLN A 154 -8.72 9.72 16.78
N LYS A 155 -8.74 9.86 15.44
CA LYS A 155 -9.71 9.18 14.59
C LYS A 155 -9.58 7.67 14.70
N VAL A 156 -8.35 7.16 14.61
CA VAL A 156 -8.08 5.72 14.68
C VAL A 156 -8.41 5.12 16.06
N ILE A 157 -8.20 5.86 17.14
CA ILE A 157 -8.57 5.44 18.50
C ILE A 157 -10.09 5.37 18.65
N ILE A 158 -10.82 6.34 18.11
CA ILE A 158 -12.29 6.41 18.21
C ILE A 158 -12.97 5.39 17.30
N ASP A 159 -12.58 5.35 16.02
CA ASP A 159 -13.28 4.58 14.99
C ASP A 159 -12.69 3.16 14.81
N GLY A 160 -11.48 2.92 15.31
CA GLY A 160 -10.78 1.64 15.24
C GLY A 160 -9.75 1.54 14.09
N LEU A 161 -8.89 0.54 14.21
CA LEU A 161 -7.89 0.15 13.22
C LEU A 161 -7.96 -1.35 12.93
N GLN A 162 -8.27 -1.70 11.69
CA GLN A 162 -8.17 -3.07 11.20
C GLN A 162 -6.82 -3.26 10.49
N ILE A 163 -5.96 -4.12 11.03
CA ILE A 163 -4.71 -4.53 10.36
C ILE A 163 -5.05 -5.60 9.33
N ALA A 164 -4.62 -5.39 8.08
CA ALA A 164 -4.86 -6.29 6.98
C ALA A 164 -3.55 -6.53 6.20
N GLU A 165 -3.05 -7.76 6.23
CA GLU A 165 -1.87 -8.16 5.47
C GLU A 165 -2.30 -8.84 4.17
N TYR A 166 -1.78 -8.35 3.04
CA TYR A 166 -1.90 -9.01 1.75
C TYR A 166 -0.62 -9.79 1.47
N GLU A 167 -0.62 -11.08 1.82
CA GLU A 167 0.59 -11.93 1.84
C GLU A 167 1.45 -11.84 0.56
N PRO A 168 0.90 -11.90 -0.66
CA PRO A 168 1.73 -11.80 -1.86
C PRO A 168 2.56 -10.51 -1.94
N GLY A 169 2.01 -9.40 -1.44
CA GLY A 169 2.66 -8.10 -1.45
C GLY A 169 3.60 -7.85 -0.27
N THR A 170 3.56 -8.66 0.80
CA THR A 170 4.50 -8.50 1.93
C THR A 170 5.80 -9.28 1.75
N GLN A 171 5.82 -10.25 0.83
CA GLN A 171 6.99 -11.09 0.49
C GLN A 171 8.27 -10.34 0.09
N PRO A 172 8.23 -9.15 -0.56
CA PRO A 172 9.44 -8.40 -0.89
C PRO A 172 10.24 -7.93 0.33
N ALA A 173 9.56 -7.65 1.44
CA ALA A 173 10.17 -7.09 2.64
C ALA A 173 9.46 -7.61 3.91
N PRO A 174 9.47 -8.92 4.18
CA PRO A 174 8.61 -9.53 5.19
C PRO A 174 8.97 -9.08 6.62
N GLU A 175 10.25 -8.86 6.89
CA GLU A 175 10.71 -8.36 8.19
C GLU A 175 10.26 -6.92 8.45
N TRP A 176 10.38 -6.06 7.43
CA TRP A 176 9.92 -4.67 7.50
C TRP A 176 8.41 -4.60 7.79
N HIS A 177 7.60 -5.37 7.06
CA HIS A 177 6.14 -5.41 7.29
C HIS A 177 5.81 -5.94 8.69
N ARG A 178 6.49 -7.00 9.14
CA ARG A 178 6.28 -7.58 10.49
C ARG A 178 6.64 -6.59 11.60
N GLU A 179 7.77 -5.90 11.49
CA GLU A 179 8.19 -4.90 12.47
C GLU A 179 7.21 -3.72 12.52
N ARG A 180 6.78 -3.24 11.35
CA ARG A 180 5.79 -2.16 11.24
C ARG A 180 4.43 -2.58 11.80
N GLY A 181 3.96 -3.78 11.49
CA GLY A 181 2.73 -4.35 12.04
C GLY A 181 2.76 -4.42 13.57
N LYS A 182 3.86 -4.90 14.16
CA LYS A 182 4.04 -4.90 15.62
C LYS A 182 3.94 -3.48 16.22
N LYS A 183 4.54 -2.48 15.58
CA LYS A 183 4.49 -1.09 16.05
C LYS A 183 3.08 -0.52 16.00
N VAL A 184 2.37 -0.74 14.89
CA VAL A 184 0.99 -0.32 14.73
C VAL A 184 0.11 -0.97 15.82
N SER A 185 0.26 -2.27 16.05
CA SER A 185 -0.46 -2.97 17.14
C SER A 185 -0.11 -2.41 18.53
N ASN A 186 1.17 -2.15 18.80
CA ASN A 186 1.61 -1.61 20.10
C ASN A 186 1.09 -0.20 20.34
N LEU A 187 1.00 0.63 19.30
CA LEU A 187 0.38 1.94 19.39
C LEU A 187 -1.08 1.78 19.82
N MET A 188 -1.86 0.92 19.16
CA MET A 188 -3.26 0.72 19.55
C MET A 188 -3.44 0.27 21.00
N VAL A 189 -2.51 -0.52 21.55
CA VAL A 189 -2.54 -0.94 22.96
C VAL A 189 -2.17 0.18 23.93
N GLN A 190 -1.25 1.08 23.56
CA GLN A 190 -0.83 2.19 24.43
C GLN A 190 -1.92 3.25 24.64
N TRP A 191 -2.92 3.29 23.76
CA TRP A 191 -3.98 4.30 23.76
C TRP A 191 -5.39 3.73 24.02
N ALA A 192 -5.51 2.43 24.30
CA ALA A 192 -6.74 1.76 24.71
C ALA A 192 -6.85 1.68 26.24
#